data_AF-A0A7S3G809-F1
#
_entry.id   AF-A0A7S3G809-F1
#
_cell.length_a   1.000
_cell.length_b   1.000
_cell.length_c   1.000
_cell.angle_alpha   90.00
_cell.angle_beta   90.00
_cell.angle_gamma   90.00
#
_symmetry.space_group_name_H-M   'P 1'
#
loop_
_entity.id
_entity.type
_entity.pdbx_description
1 polymer ?
#
loop_
_entity_poly.entity_id
_entity_poly.type
_entity_poly.pdbx_seq_one_letter_code
_entity_poly.pdbx_strand_id
1 'polypeptide(L)'
;FLKMAEKKVVFVSTSAEQEGDGTEANPFTSLVSALKAVMDEDVEIKVDGEPAAKNALKKAKKLAASELKKAENAKKAAEKAAEKEAAARKEADSLVLKEDSSLPEAVRTKINTCKDHLGKRVRVFGWIHRMRQQGKNLLFLIIRDGTGYVQTILTGDMCKTKDALDLHREASVMVVGVLREVPAENDAPMGVEISADYWEVVGPSPPEIESIVTRESSVDTQMEQRHIVHRGTHGSLLLRLRSMVTQAFRDSLFSDGYTEITPPSLVQTQVEGGSTLFKLDYFGEEAFLTQSSQLYLETVCPAVGDCFCIMSSFRAEKSRTRRHLAEYTHLEAELPFITFDDLLNAIESLVRKMSLAAVKKKPFFHAISYHFMCLPFFIFSHVYAIR
;
A
#
# COMPACT_ATOMS: atom_id res chain seq x y z
N PHE A 1 -18.44 68.17 34.27
CA PHE A 1 -18.07 67.58 32.97
C PHE A 1 -17.40 66.24 33.22
N LEU A 2 -18.16 65.14 33.16
CA LEU A 2 -17.58 63.79 33.15
C LEU A 2 -16.81 63.63 31.82
N LYS A 3 -15.51 63.39 31.88
CA LYS A 3 -14.73 62.92 30.72
C LYS A 3 -15.28 61.54 30.34
N MET A 4 -15.95 61.44 29.20
CA MET A 4 -16.26 60.14 28.60
C MET A 4 -14.92 59.47 28.27
N ALA A 5 -14.68 58.28 28.81
CA ALA A 5 -13.51 57.48 28.45
C ALA A 5 -13.62 57.13 26.95
N GLU A 6 -12.59 57.46 26.17
CA GLU A 6 -12.50 57.06 24.76
C GLU A 6 -12.52 55.53 24.69
N LYS A 7 -13.50 54.97 23.96
CA LYS A 7 -13.57 53.53 23.73
C LYS A 7 -12.39 53.13 22.85
N LYS A 8 -11.67 52.09 23.24
CA LYS A 8 -10.59 51.50 22.46
C LYS A 8 -11.17 51.03 21.11
N VAL A 9 -10.56 51.45 20.00
CA VAL A 9 -11.00 51.12 18.65
C VAL A 9 -10.14 49.97 18.09
N VAL A 10 -10.79 48.99 17.48
CA VAL A 10 -10.16 47.85 16.82
C VAL A 10 -10.50 47.89 15.34
N PHE A 11 -9.50 47.77 14.47
CA PHE A 11 -9.67 47.86 13.03
C PHE A 11 -9.69 46.46 12.40
N VAL A 12 -10.60 46.28 11.46
CA VAL A 12 -10.72 45.12 10.58
C VAL A 12 -10.64 45.62 9.16
N SER A 13 -9.87 44.96 8.29
CA SER A 13 -9.83 45.30 6.87
C SER A 13 -10.12 44.10 5.99
N THR A 14 -11.00 44.30 5.01
CA THR A 14 -11.37 43.25 4.06
C THR A 14 -10.32 43.01 2.97
N SER A 15 -9.35 43.93 2.83
CA SER A 15 -8.23 43.83 1.89
C SER A 15 -6.92 43.36 2.55
N ALA A 16 -6.92 43.10 3.86
CA ALA A 16 -5.74 42.59 4.56
C ALA A 16 -5.45 41.14 4.15
N GLU A 17 -4.23 40.88 3.66
CA GLU A 17 -3.79 39.54 3.26
C GLU A 17 -3.26 38.70 4.43
N GLN A 18 -2.89 39.35 5.55
CA GLN A 18 -2.32 38.71 6.74
C GLN A 18 -3.02 39.17 8.02
N GLU A 19 -3.10 38.27 9.01
CA GLU A 19 -3.74 38.55 10.30
C GLU A 19 -2.91 39.55 11.13
N GLY A 20 -3.49 40.72 11.41
CA GLY A 20 -2.87 41.78 12.20
C GLY A 20 -3.18 41.73 13.70
N ASP A 21 -2.77 42.77 14.41
CA ASP A 21 -2.98 42.94 15.86
C ASP A 21 -4.21 43.80 16.22
N GLY A 22 -4.92 44.30 15.19
CA GLY A 22 -6.13 45.11 15.34
C GLY A 22 -5.87 46.62 15.44
N THR A 23 -4.62 47.06 15.28
CA THR A 23 -4.27 48.47 15.09
C THR A 23 -4.67 48.94 13.68
N GLU A 24 -4.75 50.26 13.46
CA GLU A 24 -5.05 50.82 12.14
C GLU A 24 -3.99 50.47 11.08
N ALA A 25 -2.72 50.33 11.50
CA ALA A 25 -1.62 49.93 10.64
C ALA A 25 -1.63 48.43 10.31
N ASN A 26 -2.09 47.58 11.24
CA ASN A 26 -2.17 46.13 11.11
C ASN A 26 -3.57 45.62 11.55
N PRO A 27 -4.61 45.85 10.74
CA PRO A 27 -5.97 45.47 11.10
C PRO A 27 -6.15 43.94 11.10
N PHE A 28 -7.16 43.46 11.84
CA PHE A 28 -7.58 42.06 11.73
C PHE A 28 -8.17 41.78 10.34
N THR A 29 -8.01 40.55 9.85
CA THR A 29 -8.53 40.15 8.52
C THR A 29 -10.03 39.92 8.51
N SER A 30 -10.62 39.69 9.70
CA SER A 30 -12.04 39.43 9.82
C SER A 30 -12.61 39.90 11.16
N LEU A 31 -13.93 40.19 11.15
CA LEU A 31 -14.69 40.48 12.36
C LEU A 31 -14.65 39.33 13.38
N VAL A 32 -14.52 38.09 12.92
CA VAL A 32 -14.42 36.91 13.80
C VAL A 32 -13.07 36.88 14.49
N SER A 33 -11.97 37.13 13.77
CA SER A 33 -10.61 37.23 14.33
C SER A 33 -10.52 38.33 15.38
N ALA A 34 -11.05 39.53 15.07
CA ALA A 34 -11.13 40.63 16.02
C ALA A 34 -11.92 40.23 17.26
N LEU A 35 -13.15 39.73 17.10
CA LEU A 35 -14.00 39.34 18.23
C LEU A 35 -13.44 38.17 19.06
N LYS A 36 -12.50 37.36 18.55
CA LYS A 36 -11.80 36.36 19.38
C LYS A 36 -10.78 37.00 20.31
N ALA A 37 -10.09 38.06 19.86
CA ALA A 37 -9.05 38.73 20.63
C ALA A 37 -9.62 39.64 21.73
N VAL A 38 -10.78 40.25 21.48
CA VAL A 38 -11.38 41.29 22.34
C VAL A 38 -12.80 40.94 22.80
N MET A 39 -13.17 39.66 22.85
CA MET A 39 -14.56 39.21 23.07
C MET A 39 -15.22 39.80 24.34
N ASP A 40 -14.40 40.02 25.37
CA ASP A 40 -14.79 40.49 26.70
C ASP A 40 -14.39 41.96 26.97
N GLU A 41 -13.85 42.67 25.96
CA GLU A 41 -13.51 44.09 26.05
C GLU A 41 -14.62 44.98 25.46
N ASP A 42 -14.90 46.13 26.08
CA ASP A 42 -15.82 47.15 25.51
C ASP A 42 -15.08 48.01 24.47
N VAL A 43 -14.96 47.47 23.24
CA VAL A 43 -14.26 48.10 22.12
C VAL A 43 -15.20 48.47 20.97
N GLU A 44 -14.85 49.53 20.23
CA GLU A 44 -15.50 49.87 18.97
C GLU A 44 -14.77 49.18 17.82
N ILE A 45 -15.47 48.37 17.02
CA ILE A 45 -14.85 47.69 15.87
C ILE A 45 -15.20 48.45 14.59
N LYS A 46 -14.18 48.88 13.85
CA LYS A 46 -14.32 49.51 12.54
C LYS A 46 -13.87 48.58 11.43
N VAL A 47 -14.70 48.41 10.41
CA VAL A 47 -14.38 47.66 9.18
C VAL A 47 -14.10 48.66 8.08
N ASP A 48 -12.88 48.66 7.53
CA ASP A 48 -12.44 49.56 6.45
C ASP A 48 -12.75 51.05 6.75
N GLY A 49 -12.60 51.46 8.01
CA GLY A 49 -12.82 52.82 8.48
C GLY A 49 -14.23 53.14 8.99
N GLU A 50 -15.23 52.28 8.75
CA GLU A 50 -16.62 52.48 9.18
C GLU A 50 -17.02 51.60 10.38
N PRO A 51 -17.92 52.05 11.27
CA PRO A 51 -18.41 51.22 12.37
C PRO A 51 -19.07 49.92 11.90
N ALA A 52 -18.66 48.79 12.48
CA ALA A 52 -19.18 47.49 12.09
C ALA A 52 -20.71 47.38 12.29
N ALA A 53 -21.43 46.87 11.28
CA ALA A 53 -22.88 46.72 11.34
C ALA A 53 -23.33 45.79 12.49
N LYS A 54 -24.35 46.20 13.26
CA LYS A 54 -24.86 45.46 14.44
C LYS A 54 -25.20 43.99 14.16
N ASN A 55 -25.80 43.70 12.99
CA ASN A 55 -26.14 42.32 12.60
C ASN A 55 -24.89 41.48 12.26
N ALA A 56 -23.90 42.09 11.61
CA ALA A 56 -22.62 41.44 11.30
C ALA A 56 -21.84 41.13 12.59
N LEU A 57 -21.79 42.08 13.54
CA LEU A 57 -21.20 41.88 14.86
C LEU A 57 -21.89 40.75 15.65
N LYS A 58 -23.23 40.69 15.65
CA LYS A 58 -23.98 39.62 16.35
C LYS A 58 -23.68 38.24 15.77
N LYS A 59 -23.61 38.11 14.44
CA LYS A 59 -23.27 36.86 13.75
C LYS A 59 -21.82 36.46 14.00
N ALA A 60 -20.89 37.39 13.85
CA ALA A 60 -19.46 37.18 14.09
C ALA A 60 -19.18 36.82 15.56
N LYS A 61 -19.85 37.45 16.53
CA LYS A 61 -19.72 37.15 17.97
C LYS A 61 -20.17 35.73 18.29
N LYS A 62 -21.27 35.27 17.68
CA LYS A 62 -21.75 33.88 17.84
C LYS A 62 -20.75 32.87 17.26
N LEU A 63 -20.17 33.15 16.09
CA LEU A 63 -19.13 32.31 15.47
C LEU A 63 -17.83 32.30 16.31
N ALA A 64 -17.34 33.46 16.73
CA ALA A 64 -16.15 33.60 17.56
C ALA A 64 -16.29 32.83 18.88
N ALA A 65 -17.41 32.99 19.59
CA ALA A 65 -17.68 32.26 20.83
C ALA A 65 -17.75 30.73 20.62
N SER A 66 -18.34 30.28 19.50
CA SER A 66 -18.36 28.86 19.13
C SER A 66 -16.96 28.32 18.85
N GLU A 67 -16.12 29.06 18.14
CA GLU A 67 -14.75 28.66 17.82
C GLU A 67 -13.83 28.67 19.04
N LEU A 68 -13.94 29.67 19.91
CA LEU A 68 -13.22 29.72 21.19
C LEU A 68 -13.60 28.53 22.10
N LYS A 69 -14.90 28.22 22.21
CA LYS A 69 -15.35 27.04 22.98
C LYS A 69 -14.84 25.72 22.38
N LYS A 70 -14.80 25.60 21.05
CA LYS A 70 -14.20 24.44 20.37
C LYS A 70 -12.70 24.34 20.66
N ALA A 71 -11.98 25.46 20.59
CA ALA A 71 -10.54 25.51 20.87
C ALA A 71 -10.23 25.19 22.34
N GLU A 72 -11.02 25.71 23.29
CA GLU A 72 -10.87 25.42 24.72
C GLU A 72 -11.15 23.93 25.02
N ASN A 73 -12.21 23.36 24.45
CA ASN A 73 -12.50 21.93 24.58
C ASN A 73 -11.38 21.07 23.95
N ALA A 74 -10.84 21.48 22.81
CA ALA A 74 -9.71 20.80 22.17
C ALA A 74 -8.45 20.87 23.04
N LYS A 75 -8.16 22.03 23.64
CA LYS A 75 -7.04 22.22 24.57
C LYS A 75 -7.19 21.33 25.81
N LYS A 76 -8.34 21.34 26.48
CA LYS A 76 -8.64 20.48 27.64
C LYS A 76 -8.54 18.99 27.29
N ALA A 77 -9.00 18.61 26.09
CA ALA A 77 -8.88 17.24 25.61
C ALA A 77 -7.41 16.84 25.35
N ALA A 78 -6.62 17.74 24.76
CA ALA A 78 -5.19 17.53 24.51
C ALA A 78 -4.39 17.42 25.81
N GLU A 79 -4.63 18.30 26.79
CA GLU A 79 -4.00 18.24 28.13
C GLU A 79 -4.32 16.91 28.82
N LYS A 80 -5.60 16.50 28.83
CA LYS A 80 -6.02 15.21 29.40
C LYS A 80 -5.45 14.00 28.65
N ALA A 81 -5.23 14.11 27.34
CA ALA A 81 -4.60 13.06 26.54
C ALA A 81 -3.10 12.96 26.87
N ALA A 82 -2.39 14.09 26.96
CA ALA A 82 -0.98 14.14 27.32
C ALA A 82 -0.72 13.59 28.73
N GLU A 83 -1.58 13.92 29.71
CA GLU A 83 -1.48 13.38 31.07
C GLU A 83 -1.67 11.85 31.09
N LYS A 84 -2.65 11.35 30.33
CA LYS A 84 -2.88 9.89 30.19
C LYS A 84 -1.71 9.18 29.51
N GLU A 85 -1.12 9.79 28.49
CA GLU A 85 0.03 9.24 27.78
C GLU A 85 1.26 9.20 28.71
N ALA A 86 1.53 10.28 29.44
CA ALA A 86 2.62 10.34 30.41
C ALA A 86 2.46 9.29 31.51
N ALA A 87 1.24 9.06 32.01
CA ALA A 87 0.96 8.01 32.98
C ALA A 87 1.18 6.60 32.38
N ALA A 88 0.76 6.37 31.13
CA ALA A 88 0.97 5.10 30.44
C ALA A 88 2.46 4.81 30.19
N ARG A 89 3.26 5.82 29.81
CA ARG A 89 4.71 5.67 29.63
C ARG A 89 5.41 5.30 30.93
N LYS A 90 5.02 5.91 32.06
CA LYS A 90 5.55 5.54 33.39
C LYS A 90 5.22 4.10 33.79
N GLU A 91 4.00 3.64 33.49
CA GLU A 91 3.60 2.24 33.71
C GLU A 91 4.45 1.31 32.83
N ALA A 92 4.62 1.66 31.56
CA ALA A 92 5.37 0.89 30.56
C ALA A 92 6.85 0.68 30.93
N ASP A 93 7.52 1.69 31.49
CA ASP A 93 8.93 1.62 31.88
C ASP A 93 9.20 0.54 32.95
N SER A 94 8.17 0.13 33.70
CA SER A 94 8.28 -0.91 34.74
C SER A 94 7.95 -2.32 34.23
N LEU A 95 7.44 -2.47 33.01
CA LEU A 95 6.98 -3.74 32.46
C LEU A 95 8.03 -4.36 31.54
N VAL A 96 8.55 -5.52 31.95
CA VAL A 96 9.43 -6.36 31.13
C VAL A 96 8.77 -7.71 30.92
N LEU A 97 8.41 -8.02 29.67
CA LEU A 97 7.86 -9.32 29.32
C LEU A 97 8.96 -10.37 29.32
N LYS A 98 8.64 -11.55 29.85
CA LYS A 98 9.46 -12.75 29.76
C LYS A 98 8.60 -13.88 29.27
N GLU A 99 9.14 -14.69 28.36
CA GLU A 99 8.48 -15.91 27.95
C GLU A 99 8.42 -16.87 29.14
N ASP A 100 7.22 -17.37 29.44
CA ASP A 100 7.00 -18.30 30.56
C ASP A 100 7.52 -19.69 30.21
N SER A 101 8.59 -20.12 30.90
CA SER A 101 9.22 -21.42 30.71
C SER A 101 8.41 -22.61 31.26
N SER A 102 7.33 -22.35 32.01
CA SER A 102 6.42 -23.38 32.49
C SER A 102 5.40 -23.82 31.44
N LEU A 103 5.18 -23.00 30.40
CA LEU A 103 4.29 -23.33 29.29
C LEU A 103 4.94 -24.34 28.33
N PRO A 104 4.14 -25.10 27.56
CA PRO A 104 4.66 -25.99 26.53
C PRO A 104 5.59 -25.27 25.55
N GLU A 105 6.60 -25.97 25.03
CA GLU A 105 7.50 -25.40 24.01
C GLU A 105 6.69 -25.04 22.76
N ALA A 106 6.94 -23.83 22.24
CA ALA A 106 6.21 -23.31 21.10
C ALA A 106 6.76 -23.88 19.78
N VAL A 107 5.85 -24.41 18.94
CA VAL A 107 6.22 -24.91 17.62
C VAL A 107 6.40 -23.73 16.66
N ARG A 108 7.61 -23.57 16.11
CA ARG A 108 7.87 -22.56 15.08
C ARG A 108 7.19 -22.98 13.76
N THR A 109 6.36 -22.10 13.21
CA THR A 109 5.61 -22.38 11.97
C THR A 109 5.45 -21.14 11.08
N LYS A 110 5.20 -21.36 9.79
CA LYS A 110 4.76 -20.32 8.84
C LYS A 110 3.25 -20.15 8.91
N ILE A 111 2.75 -18.98 8.52
CA ILE A 111 1.32 -18.68 8.62
C ILE A 111 0.47 -19.66 7.79
N ASN A 112 0.90 -19.97 6.56
CA ASN A 112 0.16 -20.89 5.67
C ASN A 112 0.03 -22.32 6.20
N THR A 113 0.85 -22.72 7.17
CA THR A 113 0.88 -24.07 7.78
C THR A 113 0.46 -24.04 9.25
N CYS A 114 0.14 -22.87 9.81
CA CYS A 114 -0.27 -22.74 11.21
C CYS A 114 -1.44 -23.64 11.57
N LYS A 115 -2.43 -23.82 10.67
CA LYS A 115 -3.62 -24.65 10.93
C LYS A 115 -3.30 -26.08 11.37
N ASP A 116 -2.16 -26.63 10.92
CA ASP A 116 -1.72 -27.97 11.28
C ASP A 116 -1.35 -28.10 12.77
N HIS A 117 -1.27 -26.96 13.47
CA HIS A 117 -0.91 -26.83 14.88
C HIS A 117 -2.06 -26.28 15.74
N LEU A 118 -3.32 -26.47 15.33
CA LEU A 118 -4.47 -26.05 16.11
C LEU A 118 -4.45 -26.58 17.55
N GLY A 119 -4.77 -25.71 18.51
CA GLY A 119 -4.74 -26.01 19.94
C GLY A 119 -3.33 -26.07 20.56
N LYS A 120 -2.26 -25.97 19.75
CA LYS A 120 -0.88 -25.97 20.23
C LYS A 120 -0.36 -24.56 20.42
N ARG A 121 0.68 -24.42 21.23
CA ARG A 121 1.46 -23.20 21.36
C ARG A 121 2.38 -23.07 20.15
N VAL A 122 2.28 -21.96 19.42
CA VAL A 122 3.01 -21.70 18.18
C VAL A 122 3.87 -20.46 18.30
N ARG A 123 4.98 -20.44 17.56
CA ARG A 123 5.87 -19.28 17.42
C ARG A 123 5.87 -18.80 15.97
N VAL A 124 5.39 -17.59 15.75
CA VAL A 124 5.24 -16.99 14.42
C VAL A 124 6.06 -15.71 14.33
N PHE A 125 6.84 -15.58 13.26
CA PHE A 125 7.57 -14.37 12.91
C PHE A 125 6.86 -13.69 11.74
N GLY A 126 6.74 -12.37 11.77
CA GLY A 126 6.16 -11.63 10.67
C GLY A 126 6.21 -10.13 10.86
N TRP A 127 5.45 -9.42 10.04
CA TRP A 127 5.29 -7.97 10.07
C TRP A 127 3.86 -7.60 10.44
N ILE A 128 3.71 -6.53 11.21
CA ILE A 128 2.39 -5.98 11.54
C ILE A 128 1.78 -5.40 10.27
N HIS A 129 0.70 -6.00 9.80
CA HIS A 129 -0.06 -5.52 8.65
C HIS A 129 -1.14 -4.53 9.06
N ARG A 130 -1.86 -4.84 10.12
CA ARG A 130 -2.86 -3.97 10.75
C ARG A 130 -2.80 -4.16 12.25
N MET A 131 -3.19 -3.12 12.97
CA MET A 131 -3.33 -3.15 14.42
C MET A 131 -4.57 -2.37 14.82
N ARG A 132 -5.21 -2.80 15.90
CA ARG A 132 -6.35 -2.10 16.50
C ARG A 132 -6.28 -2.25 18.00
N GLN A 133 -6.10 -1.14 18.69
CA GLN A 133 -6.16 -1.09 20.15
C GLN A 133 -7.60 -0.86 20.61
N GLN A 134 -8.05 -1.64 21.59
CA GLN A 134 -9.38 -1.51 22.21
C GLN A 134 -9.23 -1.34 23.72
N GLY A 135 -9.31 -0.10 24.19
CA GLY A 135 -8.98 0.23 25.57
C GLY A 135 -7.49 0.00 25.87
N LYS A 136 -7.14 -0.16 27.15
CA LYS A 136 -5.72 -0.31 27.57
C LYS A 136 -5.21 -1.76 27.57
N ASN A 137 -6.11 -2.74 27.54
CA ASN A 137 -5.80 -4.13 27.87
C ASN A 137 -6.01 -5.10 26.71
N LEU A 138 -6.28 -4.60 25.50
CA LEU A 138 -6.58 -5.43 24.35
C LEU A 138 -6.01 -4.80 23.08
N LEU A 139 -5.14 -5.53 22.41
CA LEU A 139 -4.52 -5.12 21.15
C LEU A 139 -4.65 -6.27 20.14
N PHE A 140 -5.37 -5.99 19.06
CA PHE A 140 -5.52 -6.91 17.94
C PHE A 140 -4.47 -6.60 16.89
N LEU A 141 -3.70 -7.61 16.52
CA LEU A 141 -2.72 -7.53 15.44
C LEU A 141 -3.14 -8.45 14.31
N ILE A 142 -2.96 -7.99 13.08
CA ILE A 142 -2.93 -8.85 11.89
C ILE A 142 -1.47 -8.95 11.48
N ILE A 143 -0.90 -10.13 11.61
CA ILE A 143 0.50 -10.41 11.27
C ILE A 143 0.55 -11.06 9.89
N ARG A 144 1.52 -10.67 9.08
CA ARG A 144 1.82 -11.30 7.79
C ARG A 144 3.27 -11.75 7.71
N ASP A 145 3.55 -12.83 7.00
CA ASP A 145 4.91 -13.36 6.83
C ASP A 145 5.27 -13.62 5.35
N GLY A 146 4.40 -13.18 4.43
CA GLY A 146 4.49 -13.46 3.00
C GLY A 146 3.69 -14.69 2.55
N THR A 147 3.43 -15.65 3.44
CA THR A 147 2.67 -16.88 3.16
C THR A 147 1.19 -16.75 3.49
N GLY A 148 0.83 -15.85 4.39
CA GLY A 148 -0.56 -15.57 4.74
C GLY A 148 -0.72 -14.40 5.71
N TYR A 149 -1.90 -14.33 6.31
CA TYR A 149 -2.23 -13.41 7.41
C TYR A 149 -2.79 -14.23 8.58
N VAL A 150 -2.45 -13.85 9.81
CA VAL A 150 -3.01 -14.46 11.02
C VAL A 150 -3.40 -13.36 12.00
N GLN A 151 -4.57 -13.52 12.61
CA GLN A 151 -4.98 -12.67 13.72
C GLN A 151 -4.23 -13.06 14.98
N THR A 152 -3.83 -12.07 15.76
CA THR A 152 -3.15 -12.25 17.04
C THR A 152 -3.77 -11.30 18.05
N ILE A 153 -4.06 -11.82 19.24
CA ILE A 153 -4.65 -11.05 20.33
C ILE A 153 -3.63 -10.95 21.46
N LEU A 154 -3.27 -9.72 21.80
CA LEU A 154 -2.50 -9.38 22.99
C LEU A 154 -3.46 -8.85 24.06
N THR A 155 -3.29 -9.30 25.30
CA THR A 155 -4.12 -8.87 26.44
C THR A 155 -3.27 -8.46 27.64
N GLY A 156 -3.81 -7.58 28.49
CA GLY A 156 -3.19 -7.23 29.76
C GLY A 156 -1.87 -6.49 29.58
N ASP A 157 -0.84 -6.89 30.32
CA ASP A 157 0.45 -6.20 30.36
C ASP A 157 1.20 -6.20 29.02
N MET A 158 0.94 -7.20 28.17
CA MET A 158 1.47 -7.23 26.79
C MET A 158 1.04 -6.03 25.94
N CYS A 159 -0.07 -5.35 26.30
CA CYS A 159 -0.56 -4.16 25.60
C CYS A 159 0.01 -2.84 26.15
N LYS A 160 0.78 -2.91 27.25
CA LYS A 160 1.21 -1.75 28.03
C LYS A 160 2.71 -1.58 28.09
N THR A 161 3.47 -2.54 27.57
CA THR A 161 4.92 -2.41 27.39
C THR A 161 5.26 -1.22 26.51
N LYS A 162 6.47 -0.69 26.64
CA LYS A 162 6.99 0.37 25.76
C LYS A 162 6.84 0.00 24.28
N ASP A 163 7.22 -1.22 23.93
CA ASP A 163 7.09 -1.76 22.57
C ASP A 163 5.65 -1.78 22.07
N ALA A 164 4.64 -1.92 22.94
CA ALA A 164 3.24 -1.89 22.55
C ALA A 164 2.73 -0.47 22.31
N LEU A 165 3.23 0.50 23.08
CA LEU A 165 2.85 1.92 22.97
C LEU A 165 3.47 2.58 21.74
N ASP A 166 4.71 2.22 21.41
CA ASP A 166 5.46 2.73 20.26
C ASP A 166 5.32 1.82 19.02
N LEU A 167 4.33 0.91 19.02
CA LEU A 167 4.13 -0.05 17.94
C LEU A 167 3.50 0.61 16.73
N HIS A 168 4.11 0.43 15.56
CA HIS A 168 3.58 0.91 14.28
C HIS A 168 3.42 -0.23 13.28
N ARG A 169 2.63 -0.01 12.22
CA ARG A 169 2.57 -0.94 11.08
C ARG A 169 3.97 -1.16 10.50
N GLU A 170 4.15 -2.29 9.85
CA GLU A 170 5.43 -2.73 9.26
C GLU A 170 6.54 -3.11 10.25
N ALA A 171 6.36 -2.93 11.56
CA ALA A 171 7.30 -3.48 12.54
C ALA A 171 7.37 -5.01 12.40
N SER A 172 8.58 -5.57 12.48
CA SER A 172 8.77 -7.02 12.54
C SER A 172 8.66 -7.50 13.97
N VAL A 173 7.88 -8.56 14.16
CA VAL A 173 7.54 -9.12 15.47
C VAL A 173 7.71 -10.63 15.47
N MET A 174 7.95 -11.15 16.66
CA MET A 174 7.80 -12.57 16.97
C MET A 174 6.72 -12.70 18.04
N VAL A 175 5.74 -13.58 17.79
CA VAL A 175 4.64 -13.83 18.71
C VAL A 175 4.63 -15.30 19.08
N VAL A 176 4.38 -15.55 20.36
CA VAL A 176 4.13 -16.87 20.91
C VAL A 176 2.75 -16.91 21.55
N GLY A 177 1.99 -17.95 21.26
CA GLY A 177 0.64 -18.10 21.79
C GLY A 177 -0.03 -19.39 21.39
N VAL A 178 -1.18 -19.66 21.97
CA VAL A 178 -2.01 -20.82 21.62
C VAL A 178 -2.84 -20.50 20.39
N LEU A 179 -2.75 -21.36 19.37
CA LEU A 179 -3.59 -21.24 18.17
C LEU A 179 -5.00 -21.75 18.45
N ARG A 180 -6.01 -20.92 18.17
CA ARG A 180 -7.43 -21.22 18.41
C ARG A 180 -8.24 -21.07 17.15
N GLU A 181 -9.31 -21.86 17.05
CA GLU A 181 -10.33 -21.68 16.01
C GLU A 181 -11.18 -20.46 16.34
N VAL A 182 -11.55 -19.73 15.28
CA VAL A 182 -12.43 -18.58 15.37
C VAL A 182 -13.76 -18.94 14.70
N PRO A 183 -14.91 -18.68 15.34
CA PRO A 183 -16.21 -18.86 14.71
C PRO A 183 -16.29 -18.15 13.35
N ALA A 184 -16.91 -18.79 12.36
CA ALA A 184 -16.96 -18.29 10.98
C ALA A 184 -17.54 -16.87 10.84
N GLU A 185 -18.38 -16.46 11.79
CA GLU A 185 -19.01 -15.13 11.86
C GLU A 185 -18.00 -13.98 12.06
N ASN A 186 -16.83 -14.26 12.62
CA ASN A 186 -15.84 -13.23 12.97
C ASN A 186 -14.79 -12.96 11.87
N ASP A 187 -14.90 -13.63 10.71
CA ASP A 187 -14.07 -13.43 9.50
C ASP A 187 -12.56 -13.28 9.77
N ALA A 188 -12.04 -14.09 10.71
CA ALA A 188 -10.61 -14.10 10.99
C ALA A 188 -9.85 -14.67 9.79
N PRO A 189 -8.68 -14.11 9.41
CA PRO A 189 -7.83 -14.71 8.39
C PRO A 189 -7.57 -16.18 8.68
N MET A 190 -7.85 -17.03 7.70
CA MET A 190 -7.78 -18.49 7.82
C MET A 190 -8.75 -19.11 8.85
N GLY A 191 -9.63 -18.37 9.52
CA GLY A 191 -10.53 -18.90 10.55
C GLY A 191 -9.84 -19.31 11.85
N VAL A 192 -8.62 -18.83 12.09
CA VAL A 192 -7.86 -19.10 13.32
C VAL A 192 -7.23 -17.82 13.86
N GLU A 193 -6.94 -17.80 15.15
CA GLU A 193 -6.23 -16.71 15.81
C GLU A 193 -5.20 -17.23 16.81
N ILE A 194 -4.19 -16.42 17.09
CA ILE A 194 -3.18 -16.68 18.12
C ILE A 194 -3.59 -15.88 19.36
N SER A 195 -3.96 -16.60 20.43
CA SER A 195 -4.06 -16.01 21.76
C SER A 195 -2.65 -15.92 22.33
N ALA A 196 -2.04 -14.74 22.22
CA ALA A 196 -0.64 -14.56 22.60
C ALA A 196 -0.45 -14.70 24.12
N ASP A 197 0.67 -15.30 24.50
CA ASP A 197 1.18 -15.34 25.87
C ASP A 197 2.54 -14.62 25.99
N TYR A 198 3.24 -14.44 24.86
CA TYR A 198 4.48 -13.68 24.78
C TYR A 198 4.65 -13.09 23.38
N TRP A 199 5.34 -11.95 23.29
CA TRP A 199 5.75 -11.37 22.02
C TRP A 199 6.95 -10.44 22.20
N GLU A 200 7.64 -10.17 21.10
CA GLU A 200 8.73 -9.20 21.05
C GLU A 200 8.72 -8.46 19.71
N VAL A 201 9.23 -7.23 19.73
CA VAL A 201 9.60 -6.49 18.53
C VAL A 201 11.00 -6.92 18.11
N VAL A 202 11.11 -7.55 16.94
CA VAL A 202 12.39 -7.94 16.33
C VAL A 202 13.03 -6.73 15.63
N GLY A 203 12.20 -5.88 15.02
CA GLY A 203 12.63 -4.66 14.34
C GLY A 203 11.53 -3.62 14.36
N PRO A 204 11.76 -2.44 14.95
CA PRO A 204 10.75 -1.39 15.01
C PRO A 204 10.50 -0.79 13.62
N SER A 205 9.36 -0.12 13.47
CA SER A 205 9.02 0.67 12.29
C SER A 205 8.75 2.12 12.69
N PRO A 206 9.21 3.10 11.90
CA PRO A 206 9.03 4.51 12.23
C PRO A 206 7.55 4.95 12.12
N PRO A 207 7.08 5.91 12.94
CA PRO A 207 5.68 6.38 12.94
C PRO A 207 5.23 6.94 11.59
N GLU A 208 6.15 7.50 10.79
CA GLU A 208 5.89 8.06 9.47
C GLU A 208 5.32 7.03 8.50
N ILE A 209 5.55 5.73 8.73
CA ILE A 209 5.04 4.63 7.89
C ILE A 209 3.53 4.68 7.67
N GLU A 210 2.79 5.28 8.61
CA GLU A 210 1.34 5.41 8.54
C GLU A 210 0.87 6.42 7.48
N SER A 211 1.75 7.34 7.06
CA SER A 211 1.45 8.40 6.09
C SER A 211 2.24 8.33 4.77
N ILE A 212 3.28 7.48 4.66
CA ILE A 212 4.13 7.38 3.45
C ILE A 212 3.29 7.10 2.18
N VAL A 213 2.39 6.12 2.25
CA VAL A 213 1.45 5.82 1.16
C VAL A 213 0.05 5.64 1.72
N THR A 214 -0.86 6.50 1.28
CA THR A 214 -2.28 6.44 1.61
C THR A 214 -3.11 6.04 0.38
N ARG A 215 -4.43 5.90 0.55
CA ARG A 215 -5.33 5.60 -0.57
C ARG A 215 -5.44 6.76 -1.56
N GLU A 216 -5.17 7.96 -1.09
CA GLU A 216 -5.25 9.22 -1.83
C GLU A 216 -3.92 9.58 -2.51
N SER A 217 -2.84 8.85 -2.24
CA SER A 217 -1.53 9.10 -2.85
C SER A 217 -1.59 9.02 -4.37
N SER A 218 -0.92 9.95 -5.04
CA SER A 218 -0.81 9.97 -6.51
C SER A 218 -0.09 8.73 -7.04
N VAL A 219 -0.25 8.45 -8.34
CA VAL A 219 0.46 7.34 -8.99
C VAL A 219 1.98 7.52 -8.87
N ASP A 220 2.50 8.74 -9.02
CA ASP A 220 3.93 9.03 -8.95
C ASP A 220 4.48 8.73 -7.55
N THR A 221 3.80 9.18 -6.49
CA THR A 221 4.18 8.85 -5.10
C THR A 221 4.15 7.34 -4.86
N GLN A 222 3.16 6.63 -5.39
CA GLN A 222 3.10 5.17 -5.30
C GLN A 222 4.24 4.47 -6.06
N MET A 223 4.78 5.07 -7.12
CA MET A 223 5.93 4.53 -7.86
C MET A 223 7.25 4.85 -7.16
N GLU A 224 7.41 6.03 -6.57
CA GLU A 224 8.59 6.36 -5.75
C GLU A 224 8.67 5.46 -4.51
N GLN A 225 7.53 5.21 -3.87
CA GLN A 225 7.43 4.37 -2.67
C GLN A 225 7.03 2.92 -3.00
N ARG A 226 7.38 2.44 -4.21
CA ARG A 226 6.90 1.13 -4.69
C ARG A 226 7.28 -0.04 -3.80
N HIS A 227 8.44 0.04 -3.15
CA HIS A 227 8.91 -0.93 -2.18
C HIS A 227 8.00 -1.08 -0.94
N ILE A 228 7.24 -0.03 -0.56
CA ILE A 228 6.19 -0.09 0.47
C ILE A 228 4.86 -0.55 -0.13
N VAL A 229 4.50 -0.06 -1.33
CA VAL A 229 3.25 -0.46 -2.02
C VAL A 229 3.16 -1.98 -2.19
N HIS A 230 4.27 -2.63 -2.53
CA HIS A 230 4.33 -4.09 -2.69
C HIS A 230 4.03 -4.87 -1.41
N ARG A 231 4.17 -4.25 -0.24
CA ARG A 231 3.88 -4.87 1.07
C ARG A 231 2.38 -4.87 1.41
N GLY A 232 1.60 -4.03 0.72
CA GLY A 232 0.14 -4.01 0.84
C GLY A 232 -0.52 -5.28 0.30
N THR A 233 -1.79 -5.49 0.67
CA THR A 233 -2.54 -6.68 0.26
C THR A 233 -2.63 -6.83 -1.25
N HIS A 234 -2.94 -5.74 -1.96
CA HIS A 234 -3.07 -5.75 -3.42
C HIS A 234 -1.70 -5.89 -4.11
N GLY A 235 -0.70 -5.11 -3.68
CA GLY A 235 0.64 -5.13 -4.28
C GLY A 235 1.32 -6.50 -4.18
N SER A 236 1.26 -7.14 -3.01
CA SER A 236 1.82 -8.48 -2.81
C SER A 236 1.07 -9.54 -3.59
N LEU A 237 -0.26 -9.42 -3.71
CA LEU A 237 -1.08 -10.35 -4.47
C LEU A 237 -0.77 -10.30 -5.98
N LEU A 238 -0.56 -9.10 -6.53
CA LEU A 238 -0.14 -8.94 -7.94
C LEU A 238 1.22 -9.60 -8.22
N LEU A 239 2.17 -9.49 -7.29
CA LEU A 239 3.48 -10.16 -7.43
C LEU A 239 3.34 -11.68 -7.44
N ARG A 240 2.51 -12.24 -6.55
CA ARG A 240 2.20 -13.67 -6.54
C ARG A 240 1.48 -14.10 -7.81
N LEU A 241 0.50 -13.31 -8.28
CA LEU A 241 -0.20 -13.57 -9.53
C LEU A 241 0.78 -13.62 -10.71
N ARG A 242 1.70 -12.66 -10.81
CA ARG A 242 2.76 -12.65 -11.83
C ARG A 242 3.58 -13.93 -11.79
N SER A 243 4.08 -14.31 -10.60
CA SER A 243 4.85 -15.56 -10.42
C SER A 243 4.06 -16.79 -10.89
N MET A 244 2.77 -16.85 -10.57
CA MET A 244 1.91 -17.96 -10.95
C MET A 244 1.59 -18.00 -12.44
N VAL A 245 1.35 -16.86 -13.08
CA VAL A 245 1.11 -16.78 -14.52
C VAL A 245 2.37 -17.20 -15.28
N THR A 246 3.56 -16.76 -14.84
CA THR A 246 4.83 -17.18 -15.41
C THR A 246 5.05 -18.69 -15.24
N GLN A 247 4.73 -19.26 -14.08
CA GLN A 247 4.81 -20.71 -13.88
C GLN A 247 3.80 -21.46 -14.79
N ALA A 248 2.57 -20.95 -14.93
CA ALA A 248 1.56 -21.57 -15.78
C ALA A 248 1.97 -21.58 -17.26
N PHE A 249 2.65 -20.53 -17.73
CA PHE A 249 3.24 -20.49 -19.07
C PHE A 249 4.27 -21.61 -19.24
N ARG A 250 5.23 -21.73 -18.31
CA ARG A 250 6.21 -22.82 -18.30
C ARG A 250 5.56 -24.19 -18.27
N ASP A 251 4.65 -24.44 -17.33
CA ASP A 251 3.97 -25.72 -17.18
C ASP A 251 3.21 -26.11 -18.47
N SER A 252 2.59 -25.13 -19.13
CA SER A 252 1.86 -25.35 -20.37
C SER A 252 2.80 -25.81 -21.49
N LEU A 253 3.90 -25.11 -21.71
CA LEU A 253 4.85 -25.43 -22.78
C LEU A 253 5.68 -26.69 -22.48
N PHE A 254 6.13 -26.89 -21.23
CA PHE A 254 6.79 -28.13 -20.85
C PHE A 254 5.87 -29.35 -20.99
N SER A 255 4.57 -29.21 -20.72
CA SER A 255 3.61 -30.30 -20.93
C SER A 255 3.44 -30.68 -22.41
N ASP A 256 3.74 -29.76 -23.32
CA ASP A 256 3.72 -29.98 -24.77
C ASP A 256 5.09 -30.37 -25.34
N GLY A 257 6.13 -30.48 -24.50
CA GLY A 257 7.46 -30.94 -24.92
C GLY A 257 8.45 -29.84 -25.33
N TYR A 258 8.14 -28.58 -25.09
CA TYR A 258 9.02 -27.47 -25.46
C TYR A 258 10.28 -27.41 -24.59
N THR A 259 11.35 -26.86 -25.14
CA THR A 259 12.61 -26.58 -24.42
C THR A 259 12.73 -25.09 -24.07
N GLU A 260 13.00 -24.74 -22.81
CA GLU A 260 13.30 -23.36 -22.38
C GLU A 260 14.74 -22.98 -22.77
N ILE A 261 14.89 -21.86 -23.47
CA ILE A 261 16.17 -21.33 -23.98
C ILE A 261 16.43 -19.97 -23.34
N THR A 262 17.70 -19.58 -23.22
CA THR A 262 18.12 -18.26 -22.69
C THR A 262 18.96 -17.50 -23.72
N PRO A 263 18.32 -16.81 -24.69
CA PRO A 263 19.01 -15.99 -25.68
C PRO A 263 19.73 -14.77 -25.06
N PRO A 264 20.75 -14.20 -25.74
CA PRO A 264 21.42 -12.99 -25.26
C PRO A 264 20.51 -11.76 -25.39
N SER A 265 20.55 -10.87 -24.39
CA SER A 265 19.82 -9.59 -24.43
C SER A 265 20.62 -8.44 -25.03
N LEU A 266 21.94 -8.62 -25.19
CA LEU A 266 22.83 -7.70 -25.90
C LEU A 266 22.99 -8.17 -27.34
N VAL A 267 22.70 -7.29 -28.29
CA VAL A 267 22.72 -7.61 -29.73
C VAL A 267 23.48 -6.55 -30.50
N GLN A 268 24.17 -6.93 -31.57
CA GLN A 268 24.81 -5.99 -32.50
C GLN A 268 23.90 -5.61 -33.66
N THR A 269 22.88 -6.42 -33.94
CA THR A 269 21.94 -6.25 -35.05
C THR A 269 20.51 -6.02 -34.53
N GLN A 270 19.74 -5.25 -35.29
CA GLN A 270 18.30 -5.11 -35.07
C GLN A 270 17.58 -6.39 -35.50
N VAL A 271 16.57 -6.81 -34.73
CA VAL A 271 15.74 -7.99 -35.02
C VAL A 271 14.73 -7.66 -36.12
N GLU A 272 14.00 -6.55 -35.95
CA GLU A 272 13.00 -6.05 -36.90
C GLU A 272 13.37 -4.63 -37.36
N GLY A 273 13.33 -4.39 -38.66
CA GLY A 273 13.70 -3.10 -39.25
C GLY A 273 12.75 -1.97 -38.86
N GLY A 274 13.31 -0.77 -38.61
CA GLY A 274 12.53 0.46 -38.36
C GLY A 274 12.27 0.78 -36.89
N SER A 275 12.83 0.00 -35.96
CA SER A 275 12.64 0.17 -34.53
C SER A 275 13.75 1.01 -33.87
N THR A 276 13.40 1.77 -32.83
CA THR A 276 14.38 2.48 -32.00
C THR A 276 14.86 1.57 -30.87
N LEU A 277 16.17 1.27 -30.85
CA LEU A 277 16.82 0.47 -29.80
C LEU A 277 17.57 1.34 -28.79
N PHE A 278 17.71 0.84 -27.56
CA PHE A 278 18.64 1.43 -26.60
C PHE A 278 20.06 1.03 -26.99
N LYS A 279 20.88 2.02 -27.36
CA LYS A 279 22.29 1.87 -27.69
C LYS A 279 23.14 1.93 -26.43
N LEU A 280 24.16 1.08 -26.35
CA LEU A 280 25.19 1.08 -25.31
C LEU A 280 26.59 0.92 -25.92
N ASP A 281 27.60 1.40 -25.20
CA ASP A 281 29.01 1.13 -25.48
C ASP A 281 29.39 -0.23 -24.90
N TYR A 282 29.80 -1.15 -25.76
CA TYR A 282 30.23 -2.50 -25.42
C TYR A 282 31.72 -2.65 -25.75
N PHE A 283 32.55 -2.20 -24.81
CA PHE A 283 34.02 -2.27 -24.92
C PHE A 283 34.59 -1.51 -26.14
N GLY A 284 34.02 -0.36 -26.49
CA GLY A 284 34.43 0.44 -27.64
C GLY A 284 33.67 0.10 -28.92
N GLU A 285 32.81 -0.92 -28.90
CA GLU A 285 31.90 -1.26 -30.00
C GLU A 285 30.46 -0.90 -29.66
N GLU A 286 29.63 -0.68 -30.68
CA GLU A 286 28.21 -0.45 -30.46
C GLU A 286 27.47 -1.77 -30.19
N ALA A 287 26.66 -1.78 -29.13
CA ALA A 287 25.68 -2.83 -28.90
C ALA A 287 24.32 -2.22 -28.55
N PHE A 288 23.29 -3.06 -28.58
CA PHE A 288 21.91 -2.67 -28.33
C PHE A 288 21.24 -3.64 -27.37
N LEU A 289 20.24 -3.14 -26.65
CA LEU A 289 19.31 -3.99 -25.90
C LEU A 289 18.24 -4.56 -26.84
N THR A 290 17.98 -5.87 -26.73
CA THR A 290 17.06 -6.56 -27.62
C THR A 290 15.60 -6.14 -27.44
N GLN A 291 14.83 -6.17 -28.54
CA GLN A 291 13.37 -6.03 -28.53
C GLN A 291 12.62 -7.35 -28.55
N SER A 292 13.28 -8.41 -29.01
CA SER A 292 12.72 -9.73 -29.20
C SER A 292 13.84 -10.76 -29.30
N SER A 293 13.56 -11.99 -28.87
CA SER A 293 14.49 -13.10 -28.99
C SER A 293 14.20 -13.99 -30.20
N GLN A 294 13.21 -13.64 -31.02
CA GLN A 294 12.68 -14.47 -32.11
C GLN A 294 13.77 -15.04 -33.01
N LEU A 295 14.66 -14.20 -33.56
CA LEU A 295 15.73 -14.67 -34.46
C LEU A 295 16.67 -15.68 -33.78
N TYR A 296 16.91 -15.57 -32.47
CA TYR A 296 17.69 -16.57 -31.75
C TYR A 296 16.91 -17.88 -31.58
N LEU A 297 15.61 -17.81 -31.29
CA LEU A 297 14.76 -19.00 -31.18
C LEU A 297 14.67 -19.75 -32.51
N GLU A 298 14.54 -19.05 -33.63
CA GLU A 298 14.56 -19.65 -34.98
C GLU A 298 15.84 -20.46 -35.23
N THR A 299 17.01 -19.95 -34.79
CA THR A 299 18.30 -20.62 -35.01
C THR A 299 18.48 -21.91 -34.22
N VAL A 300 17.80 -22.05 -33.07
CA VAL A 300 17.92 -23.24 -32.21
C VAL A 300 16.87 -24.29 -32.48
N CYS A 301 15.79 -23.96 -33.21
CA CYS A 301 14.75 -24.91 -33.61
C CYS A 301 15.30 -26.22 -34.24
N PRO A 302 16.31 -26.18 -35.14
CA PRO A 302 16.90 -27.42 -35.68
C PRO A 302 17.60 -28.31 -34.64
N ALA A 303 17.98 -27.76 -33.48
CA ALA A 303 18.68 -28.49 -32.42
C ALA A 303 17.73 -29.01 -31.33
N VAL A 304 16.68 -28.25 -30.98
CA VAL A 304 15.82 -28.55 -29.82
C VAL A 304 14.35 -28.75 -30.15
N GLY A 305 13.94 -28.58 -31.41
CA GLY A 305 12.53 -28.60 -31.80
C GLY A 305 11.79 -27.37 -31.29
N ASP A 306 10.59 -27.57 -30.75
CA ASP A 306 9.77 -26.52 -30.14
C ASP A 306 10.51 -25.87 -28.95
N CYS A 307 10.61 -24.55 -28.95
CA CYS A 307 11.38 -23.84 -27.93
C CYS A 307 10.70 -22.53 -27.49
N PHE A 308 11.08 -22.05 -26.31
CA PHE A 308 10.56 -20.80 -25.77
C PHE A 308 11.58 -20.09 -24.88
N CYS A 309 11.35 -18.81 -24.60
CA CYS A 309 12.11 -18.07 -23.59
C CYS A 309 11.22 -17.08 -22.81
N ILE A 310 11.69 -16.71 -21.62
CA ILE A 310 11.07 -15.70 -20.74
C ILE A 310 12.16 -14.67 -20.41
N MET A 311 12.28 -13.65 -21.25
CA MET A 311 13.39 -12.68 -21.20
C MET A 311 12.88 -11.24 -21.05
N SER A 312 13.76 -10.32 -20.66
CA SER A 312 13.45 -8.89 -20.78
C SER A 312 13.58 -8.43 -22.23
N SER A 313 12.65 -7.60 -22.68
CA SER A 313 12.73 -6.88 -23.95
C SER A 313 12.58 -5.38 -23.73
N PHE A 314 13.21 -4.60 -24.62
CA PHE A 314 13.43 -3.18 -24.41
C PHE A 314 12.96 -2.33 -25.59
N ARG A 315 12.01 -1.42 -25.38
CA ARG A 315 11.50 -0.52 -26.43
C ARG A 315 11.94 0.90 -26.16
N ALA A 316 12.74 1.48 -27.06
CA ALA A 316 13.26 2.85 -26.89
C ALA A 316 12.36 3.94 -27.51
N GLU A 317 11.20 3.55 -28.05
CA GLU A 317 10.21 4.51 -28.56
C GLU A 317 9.77 5.47 -27.46
N LYS A 318 9.72 6.77 -27.79
CA LYS A 318 9.27 7.82 -26.87
C LYS A 318 7.75 7.80 -26.75
N SER A 319 7.22 6.80 -26.04
CA SER A 319 5.80 6.63 -25.76
C SER A 319 5.54 6.74 -24.26
N ARG A 320 4.91 7.84 -23.82
CA ARG A 320 4.51 8.04 -22.42
C ARG A 320 3.01 7.76 -22.27
N THR A 321 2.65 6.48 -22.25
CA THR A 321 1.27 6.04 -22.07
C THR A 321 1.16 5.01 -20.94
N ARG A 322 -0.05 4.74 -20.48
CA ARG A 322 -0.31 3.74 -19.43
C ARG A 322 -0.09 2.27 -19.88
N ARG A 323 0.17 2.02 -21.17
CA ARG A 323 0.28 0.68 -21.76
C ARG A 323 1.67 0.35 -22.31
N HIS A 324 2.57 1.31 -22.39
CA HIS A 324 3.90 1.13 -22.97
C HIS A 324 4.96 1.21 -21.87
N LEU A 325 5.71 0.13 -21.69
CA LEU A 325 6.87 0.06 -20.81
C LEU A 325 8.14 0.04 -21.66
N ALA A 326 9.18 0.74 -21.20
CA ALA A 326 10.49 0.72 -21.85
C ALA A 326 11.21 -0.63 -21.65
N GLU A 327 10.93 -1.32 -20.54
CA GLU A 327 11.37 -2.68 -20.26
C GLU A 327 10.15 -3.51 -19.82
N TYR A 328 10.02 -4.72 -20.37
CA TYR A 328 8.99 -5.67 -19.96
C TYR A 328 9.48 -7.11 -20.07
N THR A 329 8.87 -8.01 -19.31
CA THR A 329 9.09 -9.46 -19.49
C THR A 329 8.31 -9.94 -20.69
N HIS A 330 9.03 -10.43 -21.69
CA HIS A 330 8.52 -10.95 -22.93
C HIS A 330 8.48 -12.48 -22.88
N LEU A 331 7.34 -13.06 -23.22
CA LEU A 331 7.15 -14.50 -23.34
C LEU A 331 7.11 -14.82 -24.82
N GLU A 332 8.10 -15.56 -25.31
CA GLU A 332 8.29 -15.83 -26.74
C GLU A 332 8.44 -17.35 -26.93
N ALA A 333 7.87 -17.90 -28.00
CA ALA A 333 7.97 -19.31 -28.35
C ALA A 333 8.04 -19.46 -29.88
N GLU A 334 8.78 -20.46 -30.33
CA GLU A 334 9.04 -20.74 -31.75
C GLU A 334 8.83 -22.23 -32.02
N LEU A 335 8.16 -22.55 -33.13
CA LEU A 335 7.77 -23.92 -33.50
C LEU A 335 8.22 -24.22 -34.94
N PRO A 336 9.07 -25.23 -35.18
CA PRO A 336 9.40 -25.65 -36.54
C PRO A 336 8.30 -26.52 -37.17
N PHE A 337 8.23 -26.52 -38.50
CA PHE A 337 7.37 -27.42 -39.31
C PHE A 337 5.85 -27.27 -39.10
N ILE A 338 5.38 -26.05 -38.85
CA ILE A 338 3.95 -25.75 -38.63
C ILE A 338 3.29 -25.07 -39.83
N THR A 339 1.96 -25.21 -39.92
CA THR A 339 1.10 -24.35 -40.74
C THR A 339 0.61 -23.14 -39.93
N PHE A 340 -0.07 -22.20 -40.60
CA PHE A 340 -0.68 -21.06 -39.90
C PHE A 340 -1.80 -21.50 -38.95
N ASP A 341 -2.59 -22.51 -39.31
CA ASP A 341 -3.65 -23.04 -38.44
C ASP A 341 -3.05 -23.70 -37.19
N ASP A 342 -1.91 -24.39 -37.32
CA ASP A 342 -1.19 -24.95 -36.18
C ASP A 342 -0.72 -23.86 -35.22
N LEU A 343 -0.21 -22.72 -35.73
CA LEU A 343 0.16 -21.55 -34.92
C LEU A 343 -1.05 -21.02 -34.13
N LEU A 344 -2.19 -20.82 -34.80
CA LEU A 344 -3.41 -20.32 -34.15
C LEU A 344 -3.88 -21.26 -33.05
N ASN A 345 -3.88 -22.58 -33.31
CA ASN A 345 -4.26 -23.60 -32.34
C ASN A 345 -3.29 -23.64 -31.15
N ALA A 346 -1.99 -23.48 -31.38
CA ALA A 346 -0.98 -23.42 -30.32
C ALA A 346 -1.21 -22.21 -29.40
N ILE A 347 -1.45 -21.02 -29.98
CA ILE A 347 -1.75 -19.79 -29.23
C ILE A 347 -3.05 -19.96 -28.40
N GLU A 348 -4.12 -20.46 -29.01
CA GLU A 348 -5.39 -20.69 -28.31
C GLU A 348 -5.22 -21.68 -27.15
N SER A 349 -4.53 -22.80 -27.40
CA SER A 349 -4.24 -23.82 -26.39
C SER A 349 -3.47 -23.22 -25.20
N LEU A 350 -2.42 -22.45 -25.48
CA LEU A 350 -1.59 -21.81 -24.48
C LEU A 350 -2.40 -20.84 -23.60
N VAL A 351 -3.17 -19.93 -24.20
CA VAL A 351 -3.98 -18.96 -23.44
C VAL A 351 -5.05 -19.69 -22.60
N ARG A 352 -5.67 -20.75 -23.14
CA ARG A 352 -6.64 -21.56 -22.40
C ARG A 352 -6.00 -22.26 -21.21
N LYS A 353 -4.86 -22.93 -21.39
CA LYS A 353 -4.14 -23.62 -20.30
C LYS A 353 -3.72 -22.66 -19.20
N MET A 354 -3.15 -21.50 -19.56
CA MET A 354 -2.76 -20.46 -18.59
C MET A 354 -3.96 -19.89 -17.83
N SER A 355 -5.07 -19.62 -18.53
CA SER A 355 -6.30 -19.11 -17.91
C SER A 355 -6.89 -20.13 -16.92
N LEU A 356 -6.92 -21.42 -17.29
CA LEU A 356 -7.38 -22.48 -16.41
C LEU A 356 -6.48 -22.66 -15.18
N ALA A 357 -5.16 -22.54 -15.35
CA ALA A 357 -4.21 -22.60 -14.24
C ALA A 357 -4.46 -21.45 -13.23
N ALA A 358 -4.75 -20.24 -13.73
CA ALA A 358 -5.11 -19.10 -12.89
C ALA A 358 -6.43 -19.36 -12.12
N VAL A 359 -7.46 -19.88 -12.79
CA VAL A 359 -8.78 -20.18 -12.17
C VAL A 359 -8.68 -21.27 -11.11
N LYS A 360 -7.90 -22.34 -11.33
CA LYS A 360 -7.74 -23.42 -10.33
C LYS A 360 -7.14 -22.93 -9.01
N LYS A 361 -6.52 -21.75 -9.00
CA LYS A 361 -5.88 -21.15 -7.82
C LYS A 361 -6.73 -20.02 -7.19
N LYS A 362 -8.02 -19.92 -7.57
CA LYS A 362 -9.02 -18.96 -7.07
C LYS A 362 -9.08 -18.75 -5.54
N PRO A 363 -8.79 -19.73 -4.65
CA PRO A 363 -8.81 -19.48 -3.19
C PRO A 363 -7.89 -18.33 -2.74
N PHE A 364 -6.84 -18.01 -3.51
CA PHE A 364 -5.95 -16.88 -3.23
C PHE A 364 -6.45 -15.51 -3.72
N PHE A 365 -7.45 -15.48 -4.61
CA PHE A 365 -7.78 -14.30 -5.42
C PHE A 365 -9.18 -13.71 -5.18
N HIS A 366 -9.91 -14.15 -4.15
CA HIS A 366 -11.25 -13.62 -3.83
C HIS A 366 -11.27 -12.09 -3.60
N ALA A 367 -10.11 -11.49 -3.27
CA ALA A 367 -9.94 -10.06 -3.07
C ALA A 367 -9.79 -9.24 -4.36
N ILE A 368 -9.58 -9.88 -5.53
CA ILE A 368 -9.57 -9.18 -6.82
C ILE A 368 -10.87 -9.58 -7.54
N SER A 369 -11.82 -8.65 -7.60
CA SER A 369 -13.14 -8.84 -8.20
C SER A 369 -13.04 -9.00 -9.73
N TYR A 370 -12.52 -10.13 -10.19
CA TYR A 370 -12.54 -10.54 -11.59
C TYR A 370 -13.40 -11.78 -11.76
N HIS A 371 -14.43 -11.67 -12.59
CA HIS A 371 -15.11 -12.82 -13.18
C HIS A 371 -14.19 -13.41 -14.25
N PHE A 372 -13.45 -14.46 -13.90
CA PHE A 372 -12.74 -15.25 -14.92
C PHE A 372 -13.76 -16.11 -15.66
N MET A 373 -13.97 -15.82 -16.94
CA MET A 373 -14.75 -16.65 -17.86
C MET A 373 -13.78 -17.34 -18.83
N CYS A 374 -13.83 -18.67 -18.92
CA CYS A 374 -13.20 -19.40 -20.03
C CYS A 374 -14.22 -19.46 -21.17
N LEU A 375 -14.03 -18.60 -22.17
CA LEU A 375 -14.79 -18.64 -23.43
C LEU A 375 -13.91 -19.24 -24.53
N PRO A 376 -14.50 -19.88 -25.56
CA PRO A 376 -13.77 -20.25 -26.77
C PRO A 376 -13.22 -18.99 -27.46
N PHE A 377 -12.11 -19.10 -28.18
CA PHE A 377 -11.63 -17.99 -29.00
C PHE A 377 -12.59 -17.77 -30.17
N PHE A 378 -12.92 -16.50 -30.41
CA PHE A 378 -13.60 -16.09 -31.63
C PHE A 378 -12.54 -15.60 -32.62
N ILE A 379 -12.32 -16.36 -33.69
CA ILE A 379 -11.37 -16.01 -34.75
C ILE A 379 -12.13 -15.27 -35.86
N PHE A 380 -11.75 -14.03 -36.12
CA PHE A 380 -12.29 -13.22 -37.22
C PHE A 380 -11.18 -12.86 -38.19
N SER A 381 -11.45 -12.91 -39.48
CA SER A 381 -10.56 -12.30 -40.47
C SER A 381 -10.56 -10.78 -40.31
N HIS A 382 -9.46 -10.12 -40.67
CA HIS A 382 -9.36 -8.66 -40.62
C HIS A 382 -10.49 -7.98 -41.41
N VAL A 383 -10.86 -8.54 -42.56
CA VAL A 383 -11.96 -8.05 -43.41
C VAL A 383 -13.31 -8.17 -42.72
N TYR A 384 -13.53 -9.24 -41.94
CA TYR A 384 -14.77 -9.40 -41.17
C TYR A 384 -14.82 -8.49 -39.95
N ALA A 385 -13.69 -8.19 -39.30
CA ALA A 385 -13.62 -7.28 -38.15
C ALA A 385 -13.81 -5.79 -38.53
N ILE A 386 -13.52 -5.42 -39.79
CA ILE A 386 -13.76 -4.07 -40.31
C ILE A 386 -15.24 -3.85 -40.67
N ARG A 387 -15.94 -4.92 -41.07
CA ARG A 387 -17.37 -4.90 -41.38
C ARG A 387 -18.18 -4.95 -40.10
#